data_AF-A0A538I9V0-F1
#
_entry.id   AF-A0A538I9V0-F1
#
_cell.length_a   1.000
_cell.length_b   1.000
_cell.length_c   1.000
_cell.angle_alpha   90.00
_cell.angle_beta   90.00
_cell.angle_gamma   90.00
#
_symmetry.space_group_name_H-M   'P 1'
#
loop_
_entity.id
_entity.type
_entity.pdbx_description
1 polymer ?
#
loop_
_entity_poly.entity_id
_entity_poly.type
_entity_poly.pdbx_seq_one_letter_code
_entity_poly.pdbx_strand_id
1 'polypeptide(L)'
;MIVRFVLWNLADSQTTIGELRRYVRDEAVDAFADVQGLRFKAWISDEITERWGAVYLWESAEAAEQELPSRARELIGRDPDIGETFDLEASVEGRFEIWELSRLGLAFET
;
A
#
# COMPACT_ATOMS: atom_id res chain seq x y z
N MET A 1 16.83 -6.01 -0.50
CA MET A 1 15.38 -5.76 -0.38
C MET A 1 15.16 -4.30 -0.07
N ILE A 2 14.05 -3.74 -0.54
CA ILE A 2 13.73 -2.32 -0.37
C ILE A 2 12.40 -2.18 0.34
N VAL A 3 12.32 -1.27 1.31
CA VAL A 3 11.07 -0.82 1.91
C VAL A 3 10.69 0.52 1.32
N ARG A 4 9.47 0.66 0.83
CA ARG A 4 8.92 1.96 0.41
C ARG A 4 7.73 2.32 1.28
N PHE A 5 7.73 3.55 1.77
CA PHE A 5 6.61 4.11 2.53
C PHE A 5 6.03 5.30 1.78
N VAL A 6 4.72 5.27 1.55
CA VAL A 6 3.99 6.39 0.96
C VAL A 6 2.83 6.81 1.86
N LEU A 7 2.60 8.12 1.95
CA LEU A 7 1.53 8.68 2.76
C LEU A 7 0.95 9.94 2.12
N TRP A 8 -0.37 10.04 2.15
CA TRP A 8 -1.15 11.23 1.82
C TRP A 8 -1.97 11.65 3.04
N ASN A 9 -2.05 12.95 3.25
CA ASN A 9 -3.13 13.61 3.98
C ASN A 9 -4.32 13.85 3.02
N LEU A 10 -5.53 13.52 3.42
CA LEU A 10 -6.72 13.61 2.59
C LEU A 10 -7.61 14.80 2.92
N ALA A 11 -7.25 15.66 3.88
CA ALA A 11 -8.07 16.79 4.32
C ALA A 11 -8.58 17.72 3.19
N ASP A 12 -7.80 17.85 2.10
CA ASP A 12 -8.16 18.63 0.90
C ASP A 12 -8.24 17.76 -0.38
N SER A 13 -8.42 16.44 -0.24
CA SER A 13 -8.47 15.52 -1.38
C SER A 13 -9.86 15.45 -2.02
N GLN A 14 -9.89 15.14 -3.32
CA GLN A 14 -11.13 14.86 -4.05
C GLN A 14 -11.70 13.47 -3.74
N THR A 15 -11.01 12.67 -2.92
CA THR A 15 -11.44 11.33 -2.55
C THR A 15 -11.45 11.11 -1.05
N THR A 16 -12.19 10.09 -0.63
CA THR A 16 -12.33 9.68 0.76
C THR A 16 -11.64 8.34 1.04
N ILE A 17 -11.36 8.06 2.31
CA ILE A 17 -10.88 6.74 2.76
C ILE A 17 -11.85 5.63 2.32
N GLY A 18 -13.16 5.86 2.36
CA GLY A 18 -14.16 4.88 1.93
C GLY A 18 -14.09 4.58 0.42
N GLU A 19 -13.81 5.57 -0.41
CA GLU A 19 -13.59 5.37 -1.86
C GLU A 19 -12.30 4.62 -2.15
N LEU A 20 -11.21 5.00 -1.49
CA LEU A 20 -9.93 4.31 -1.62
C LEU A 20 -10.03 2.87 -1.11
N ARG A 21 -10.78 2.62 -0.04
CA ARG A 21 -11.07 1.29 0.49
C ARG A 21 -11.81 0.42 -0.53
N ARG A 22 -12.81 0.98 -1.24
CA ARG A 22 -13.50 0.29 -2.34
C ARG A 22 -12.55 -0.01 -3.50
N TYR A 23 -11.76 0.96 -3.93
CA TYR A 23 -10.73 0.76 -4.95
C TYR A 23 -9.76 -0.37 -4.57
N VAL A 24 -9.33 -0.45 -3.30
CA VAL A 24 -8.47 -1.55 -2.83
C VAL A 24 -9.16 -2.89 -2.93
N ARG A 25 -10.41 -2.99 -2.46
CA ARG A 25 -11.21 -4.22 -2.49
C ARG A 25 -11.42 -4.73 -3.91
N ASP A 26 -11.81 -3.83 -4.81
CA ASP A 26 -12.40 -4.16 -6.10
C ASP A 26 -11.36 -4.23 -7.24
N GLU A 27 -10.23 -3.52 -7.11
CA GLU A 27 -9.23 -3.40 -8.17
C GLU A 27 -7.80 -3.65 -7.66
N ALA A 28 -7.37 -2.93 -6.61
CA ALA A 28 -5.95 -2.80 -6.32
C ALA A 28 -5.32 -4.09 -5.78
N VAL A 29 -6.01 -4.88 -4.94
CA VAL A 29 -5.41 -6.10 -4.40
C VAL A 29 -5.07 -7.09 -5.50
N ASP A 30 -5.98 -7.30 -6.46
CA ASP A 30 -5.75 -8.22 -7.57
C ASP A 30 -4.65 -7.70 -8.50
N ALA A 31 -4.68 -6.42 -8.86
CA ALA A 31 -3.64 -5.84 -9.72
C ALA A 31 -2.24 -5.92 -9.11
N PHE A 32 -2.11 -5.79 -7.77
CA PHE A 32 -0.82 -5.87 -7.10
C PHE A 32 -0.36 -7.30 -6.79
N ALA A 33 -1.26 -8.28 -6.78
CA ALA A 33 -0.92 -9.68 -6.50
C ALA A 33 0.03 -10.28 -7.57
N ASP A 34 -0.05 -9.78 -8.81
CA ASP A 34 0.75 -10.26 -9.94
C ASP A 34 2.06 -9.48 -10.17
N VAL A 35 2.38 -8.49 -9.33
CA VAL A 35 3.57 -7.65 -9.52
C VAL A 35 4.84 -8.42 -9.15
N GLN A 36 5.70 -8.65 -10.14
CA GLN A 36 6.95 -9.38 -9.95
C GLN A 36 7.89 -8.66 -8.97
N GLY A 37 8.46 -9.41 -8.02
CA GLY A 37 9.40 -8.88 -7.03
C GLY A 37 8.77 -8.07 -5.89
N LEU A 38 7.44 -7.89 -5.89
CA LEU A 38 6.70 -7.34 -4.75
C LEU A 38 6.48 -8.45 -3.71
N ARG A 39 7.21 -8.42 -2.61
CA ARG A 39 7.14 -9.46 -1.57
C ARG A 39 5.97 -9.25 -0.62
N PHE A 40 5.63 -7.98 -0.35
CA PHE A 40 4.52 -7.61 0.52
C PHE A 40 4.07 -6.18 0.21
N LYS A 41 2.75 -5.96 0.30
CA LYS A 41 2.16 -4.63 0.29
C LYS A 41 1.03 -4.56 1.32
N ALA A 42 1.06 -3.53 2.14
CA ALA A 42 -0.05 -3.18 3.01
C ALA A 42 -0.57 -1.80 2.65
N TRP A 43 -1.89 -1.68 2.52
CA TRP A 43 -2.58 -0.40 2.50
C TRP A 43 -2.92 -0.04 3.94
N ILE A 44 -2.70 1.21 4.31
CA ILE A 44 -2.95 1.71 5.66
C ILE A 44 -3.78 2.97 5.60
N SER A 45 -4.61 3.18 6.63
CA SER A 45 -5.44 4.37 6.75
C SER A 45 -5.58 4.80 8.19
N ASP A 46 -5.75 6.08 8.42
CA ASP A 46 -6.17 6.66 9.69
C ASP A 46 -7.34 7.61 9.44
N GLU A 47 -8.54 7.23 9.88
CA GLU A 47 -9.75 8.04 9.72
C GLU A 47 -9.75 9.28 10.63
N ILE A 48 -9.02 9.28 11.73
CA ILE A 48 -8.99 10.40 12.69
C ILE A 48 -8.17 11.56 12.11
N THR A 49 -7.03 11.24 11.48
CA THR A 49 -6.13 12.24 10.88
C THR A 49 -6.23 12.34 9.36
N GLU A 50 -7.23 11.66 8.78
CA GLU A 50 -7.51 11.63 7.35
C GLU A 50 -6.30 11.23 6.52
N ARG A 51 -5.60 10.15 6.91
CA ARG A 51 -4.41 9.69 6.19
C ARG A 51 -4.67 8.40 5.45
N TRP A 52 -4.03 8.30 4.29
CA TRP A 52 -4.01 7.09 3.49
C TRP A 52 -2.60 6.83 3.00
N GLY A 53 -2.19 5.56 2.97
CA GLY A 53 -0.82 5.23 2.60
C GLY A 53 -0.65 3.77 2.24
N ALA A 54 0.60 3.43 1.95
CA ALA A 54 1.00 2.05 1.74
C ALA A 54 2.45 1.82 2.16
N VAL A 55 2.71 0.59 2.61
CA VAL A 55 4.05 0.05 2.82
C VAL A 55 4.28 -1.02 1.77
N TYR A 56 5.43 -0.96 1.11
CA TYR A 56 5.87 -1.96 0.15
C TYR A 56 7.17 -2.60 0.66
N LEU A 57 7.30 -3.89 0.43
CA LEU A 57 8.55 -4.64 0.56
C LEU A 57 8.88 -5.26 -0.79
N TRP A 58 10.00 -4.87 -1.37
CA TRP A 58 10.50 -5.34 -2.65
C TRP A 58 11.71 -6.24 -2.48
N GLU A 59 11.84 -7.24 -3.35
CA GLU A 59 12.99 -8.16 -3.36
C GLU A 59 14.30 -7.43 -3.69
N SER A 60 14.26 -6.45 -4.59
CA SER A 60 15.42 -5.69 -5.06
C SER A 60 15.07 -4.21 -5.33
N ALA A 61 16.10 -3.38 -5.51
CA ALA A 61 15.94 -1.99 -5.96
C ALA A 61 15.38 -1.91 -7.39
N GLU A 62 15.83 -2.78 -8.29
CA GLU A 62 15.32 -2.84 -9.67
C GLU A 62 13.81 -3.12 -9.69
N ALA A 63 13.33 -4.07 -8.87
CA ALA A 63 11.90 -4.35 -8.76
C ALA A 63 11.11 -3.17 -8.18
N ALA A 64 11.72 -2.33 -7.33
CA ALA A 64 11.05 -1.17 -6.75
C ALA A 64 10.85 -0.03 -7.76
N GLU A 65 11.69 0.07 -8.79
CA GLU A 65 11.65 1.15 -9.80
C GLU A 65 10.72 0.86 -10.99
N GLN A 66 10.10 -0.33 -11.04
CA GLN A 66 9.15 -0.67 -12.10
C GLN A 66 7.87 0.18 -12.04
N GLU A 67 7.18 0.30 -13.18
CA GLU A 67 5.86 0.93 -13.24
C GLU A 67 4.83 0.08 -12.48
N LEU A 68 4.01 0.72 -11.65
CA LEU A 68 3.06 0.04 -10.78
C LEU A 68 1.62 0.28 -11.25
N PRO A 69 0.71 -0.70 -11.10
CA PRO A 69 -0.69 -0.57 -11.50
C PRO A 69 -1.53 0.30 -10.53
N SER A 70 -0.90 1.24 -9.81
CA SER A 70 -1.57 2.07 -8.80
C SER A 70 -2.32 3.22 -9.45
N ARG A 71 -3.61 3.35 -9.13
CA ARG A 71 -4.44 4.52 -9.46
C ARG A 71 -4.64 5.46 -8.28
N ALA A 72 -4.01 5.20 -7.13
CA ALA A 72 -4.19 6.02 -5.94
C ALA A 72 -3.83 7.50 -6.16
N ARG A 73 -2.74 7.78 -6.92
CA ARG A 73 -2.35 9.16 -7.26
C ARG A 73 -3.41 9.88 -8.09
N GLU A 74 -4.01 9.17 -9.04
CA GLU A 74 -5.08 9.70 -9.89
C GLU A 74 -6.35 9.98 -9.08
N LEU A 75 -6.76 9.03 -8.23
CA LEU A 75 -7.96 9.15 -7.38
C LEU A 75 -7.80 10.27 -6.34
N ILE A 76 -6.64 10.36 -5.70
CA ILE A 76 -6.35 11.39 -4.70
C ILE A 76 -6.13 12.75 -5.38
N GLY A 77 -5.69 12.76 -6.65
CA GLY A 77 -5.47 13.94 -7.47
C GLY A 77 -4.12 14.64 -7.25
N ARG A 78 -3.20 14.02 -6.51
CA ARG A 78 -1.87 14.58 -6.19
C ARG A 78 -0.85 13.52 -5.80
N ASP A 79 0.42 13.93 -5.83
CA ASP A 79 1.53 13.15 -5.30
C ASP A 79 1.47 13.00 -3.78
N PRO A 80 2.07 11.93 -3.23
CA PRO A 80 2.12 11.70 -1.79
C PRO A 80 2.90 12.80 -1.07
N ASP A 81 2.45 13.13 0.15
CA ASP A 81 3.18 14.05 1.05
C ASP A 81 4.50 13.44 1.54
N ILE A 82 4.52 12.11 1.67
CA ILE A 82 5.72 11.34 2.03
C ILE A 82 5.88 10.22 1.02
N GLY A 83 7.05 10.12 0.41
CA GLY A 83 7.42 9.04 -0.51
C GLY A 83 8.87 8.66 -0.29
N GLU A 84 9.10 7.82 0.72
CA GLU A 84 10.45 7.48 1.20
C GLU A 84 10.80 6.03 0.87
N THR A 85 12.08 5.80 0.60
CA THR A 85 12.61 4.47 0.25
C THR A 85 13.83 4.17 1.11
N PHE A 86 13.90 2.93 1.61
CA PHE A 86 14.90 2.48 2.55
C PHE A 86 15.47 1.12 2.13
N ASP A 87 16.75 0.90 2.41
CA ASP A 87 17.32 -0.43 2.41
C ASP A 87 16.80 -1.22 3.62
N LEU A 88 16.37 -2.46 3.41
CA LEU A 88 15.98 -3.33 4.52
C LEU A 88 17.22 -3.93 5.19
N GLU A 89 17.48 -3.53 6.42
CA GLU A 89 18.61 -4.06 7.21
C GLU A 89 18.38 -5.51 7.67
N ALA A 90 17.18 -5.82 8.17
CA ALA A 90 16.80 -7.17 8.61
C ALA A 90 15.28 -7.34 8.65
N SER A 91 14.80 -8.57 8.49
CA SER A 91 13.39 -8.94 8.73
C SER A 91 13.29 -10.21 9.57
N VAL A 92 12.17 -10.33 10.28
CA VAL A 92 11.79 -11.52 11.04
C VAL A 92 10.29 -11.68 10.95
N GLU A 93 9.82 -12.92 10.77
CA GLU A 93 8.42 -13.26 10.95
C GLU A 93 8.27 -13.88 12.36
N GLY A 94 7.28 -13.39 13.13
CA GLY A 94 7.02 -13.89 14.47
C GLY A 94 6.41 -15.29 14.49
N ARG A 95 5.89 -15.72 15.63
CA ARG A 95 4.96 -16.87 15.68
C ARG A 95 3.57 -16.35 15.31
N PHE A 96 3.02 -16.81 14.19
CA PHE A 96 1.72 -16.38 13.68
C PHE A 96 0.86 -17.60 13.34
N GLU A 97 -0.46 -17.42 13.43
CA GLU A 97 -1.46 -18.43 13.04
C GLU A 97 -2.06 -18.14 11.65
N ILE A 98 -2.04 -16.87 11.25
CA ILE A 98 -2.55 -16.39 9.96
C ILE A 98 -1.39 -16.44 8.97
N TRP A 99 -1.40 -17.43 8.08
CA TRP A 99 -0.33 -17.68 7.12
C TRP A 99 -0.50 -16.92 5.79
N GLU A 100 -1.73 -16.54 5.45
CA GLU A 100 -2.04 -15.75 4.26
C GLU A 100 -2.46 -14.35 4.67
N LEU A 101 -1.63 -13.35 4.34
CA LEU A 101 -1.94 -11.94 4.58
C LEU A 101 -2.77 -11.31 3.44
N SER A 102 -2.87 -12.00 2.30
CA SER A 102 -3.64 -11.50 1.16
C SER A 102 -5.10 -11.34 1.54
N ARG A 103 -5.72 -10.24 1.07
CA ARG A 103 -7.14 -9.93 1.29
C ARG A 103 -7.58 -9.83 2.76
N LEU A 104 -6.65 -9.52 3.68
CA LEU A 104 -6.98 -9.18 5.07
C LEU A 104 -7.01 -7.67 5.31
N GLY A 105 -7.91 -7.23 6.21
CA GLY A 105 -8.03 -5.85 6.70
C GLY A 105 -9.36 -5.18 6.36
N LEU A 106 -9.51 -3.92 6.75
CA LEU A 106 -10.75 -3.12 6.66
C LEU A 106 -11.39 -3.10 5.27
N ALA A 107 -10.59 -3.26 4.21
CA ALA A 107 -11.09 -3.34 2.85
C ALA A 107 -11.93 -4.59 2.58
N PHE A 108 -11.86 -5.64 3.40
CA PHE A 108 -12.62 -6.90 3.20
C PHE A 108 -13.55 -7.24 4.38
N GLU A 109 -13.63 -6.36 5.37
CA GLU A 109 -14.61 -6.47 6.46
C GLU A 109 -16.00 -6.00 6.00
N THR A 110 -17.04 -6.58 6.61
CA THR A 110 -18.46 -6.26 6.37
C THR A 110 -18.95 -5.09 7.18
#